data_AF-A0AAU3AQW6-F1
#
_entry.id   AF-A0AAU3AQW6-F1
#
_cell.length_a   1.000
_cell.length_b   1.000
_cell.length_c   1.000
_cell.angle_alpha   90.00
_cell.angle_beta   90.00
_cell.angle_gamma   90.00
#
_symmetry.space_group_name_H-M   'P 1'
#
loop_
_entity.id
_entity.type
_entity.pdbx_description
1 polymer ?
#
loop_
_entity_poly.entity_id
_entity_poly.type
_entity_poly.pdbx_seq_one_letter_code
_entity_poly.pdbx_strand_id
1 'polypeptide(L)' 'MRRMSMALALAVAAGGLGVAAATAQAAPASLVLGPPFPYTDCIKATAQHGESRAYGKWHCDQLVKKGWVKPPSR' A
#
# COMPACT_ATOMS: atom_id res chain seq x y z
N MET A 1 6.38 -44.77 24.90
CA MET A 1 5.72 -44.82 26.22
C MET A 1 6.05 -43.56 27.00
N ARG A 2 5.05 -43.05 27.75
CA ARG A 2 5.04 -41.85 28.62
C ARG A 2 4.84 -40.53 27.90
N ARG A 3 3.90 -39.66 28.27
CA ARG A 3 2.64 -39.73 29.06
C ARG A 3 2.09 -38.32 28.88
N MET A 4 0.90 -38.20 28.28
CA MET A 4 0.17 -36.94 28.30
C MET A 4 -0.25 -36.63 29.74
N SER A 5 -0.12 -35.38 30.16
CA SER A 5 -0.99 -34.80 31.18
C SER A 5 -1.44 -33.43 30.70
N MET A 6 -2.68 -33.41 30.24
CA MET A 6 -3.48 -32.23 29.97
C MET A 6 -3.74 -31.46 31.26
N ALA A 7 -3.76 -30.14 31.16
CA ALA A 7 -4.64 -29.31 31.96
C ALA A 7 -5.32 -28.31 31.03
N LEU A 8 -6.56 -28.63 30.64
CA LEU A 8 -7.49 -27.71 30.00
C LEU A 8 -7.90 -26.65 31.03
N ALA A 9 -7.70 -25.38 30.70
CA ALA A 9 -8.41 -24.28 31.34
C ALA A 9 -9.33 -23.64 30.29
N LEU A 10 -10.59 -24.09 30.27
CA LEU A 10 -11.67 -23.46 29.52
C LEU A 10 -12.13 -22.22 30.29
N ALA A 11 -11.62 -21.05 29.91
CA ALA A 11 -12.20 -19.78 30.31
C ALA A 11 -13.20 -19.35 29.21
N VAL A 12 -14.48 -19.68 29.41
CA VAL A 12 -15.57 -19.17 28.58
C VAL A 12 -15.81 -17.72 28.98
N ALA A 13 -15.18 -16.79 28.26
CA ALA A 13 -15.55 -15.39 28.32
C ALA A 13 -16.82 -15.19 27.48
N ALA A 14 -17.97 -15.35 28.11
CA ALA A 14 -19.23 -14.85 27.60
C ALA A 14 -19.17 -13.31 27.65
N GLY A 15 -18.85 -12.69 26.52
CA GLY A 15 -18.73 -11.23 26.41
C GLY A 15 -19.24 -10.75 25.06
N GLY A 16 -20.55 -10.48 25.02
CA GLY A 16 -21.23 -9.51 24.16
C GLY A 16 -20.85 -9.44 22.69
N LEU A 17 -21.76 -9.89 21.82
CA LEU A 17 -21.88 -9.43 20.44
C LEU A 17 -22.21 -7.93 20.42
N GLY A 18 -21.21 -7.09 20.66
CA GLY A 18 -21.24 -5.68 20.32
C GLY A 18 -20.89 -5.57 18.84
N VAL A 19 -21.88 -5.61 17.97
CA VAL A 19 -21.70 -5.26 16.55
C VAL A 19 -21.39 -3.76 16.52
N ALA A 20 -20.12 -3.41 16.69
CA ALA A 20 -19.62 -2.11 16.29
C ALA A 20 -19.70 -2.09 14.77
N ALA A 21 -20.84 -1.65 14.24
CA ALA A 21 -20.95 -1.19 12.87
C ALA A 21 -20.07 0.06 12.76
N ALA A 22 -18.77 -0.17 12.59
CA ALA A 22 -17.85 0.86 12.17
C ALA A 22 -18.35 1.29 10.78
N THR A 23 -18.99 2.46 10.72
CA THR A 23 -19.18 3.14 9.44
C THR A 23 -17.79 3.41 8.92
N ALA A 24 -17.36 2.61 7.93
CA ALA A 24 -16.19 2.93 7.15
C ALA A 24 -16.52 4.24 6.42
N GLN A 25 -16.16 5.37 7.01
CA GLN A 25 -16.12 6.64 6.30
C GLN A 25 -15.20 6.40 5.10
N ALA A 26 -15.80 6.26 3.91
CA ALA A 26 -15.07 6.26 2.68
C ALA A 26 -14.28 7.57 2.66
N ALA A 27 -12.95 7.48 2.77
CA ALA A 27 -12.09 8.60 2.50
C ALA A 27 -12.48 9.13 1.12
N PRO A 28 -12.52 10.47 0.92
CA PRO A 28 -12.87 11.02 -0.38
C PRO A 28 -12.01 10.31 -1.41
N ALA A 29 -12.68 9.70 -2.40
CA ALA A 29 -12.02 9.07 -3.52
C ALA A 29 -11.35 10.19 -4.32
N SER A 30 -10.19 10.65 -3.85
CA SER A 30 -9.18 11.21 -4.70
C SER A 30 -9.04 10.18 -5.80
N LEU A 31 -9.42 10.56 -7.02
CA LEU A 31 -9.21 9.76 -8.22
C LEU A 31 -7.70 9.60 -8.37
N VAL A 32 -7.11 8.71 -7.57
CA VAL A 32 -5.78 8.18 -7.79
C VAL A 32 -5.99 7.30 -9.00
N LEU A 33 -5.97 7.94 -10.17
CA LEU A 33 -5.83 7.29 -11.46
C LEU A 33 -4.69 6.31 -11.26
N GLY A 34 -5.04 5.03 -11.20
CA GLY A 34 -4.07 3.96 -11.06
C GLY A 34 -3.01 4.08 -12.18
N PRO A 35 -1.89 3.37 -12.03
CA PRO A 35 -0.87 3.36 -13.06
C PRO A 35 -1.47 3.06 -14.46
N PRO A 36 -0.91 3.63 -15.53
CA PRO A 36 0.35 4.37 -15.54
C PRO A 36 0.22 5.85 -15.15
N PHE A 37 1.03 6.30 -14.19
CA PHE A 37 1.12 7.70 -13.76
C PHE A 37 1.85 8.57 -14.80
N PRO A 38 1.57 9.89 -14.91
CA PRO A 38 2.29 10.77 -15.82
C PRO A 38 3.80 10.83 -15.51
N TYR A 39 4.65 10.87 -16.56
CA TYR A 39 6.10 10.95 -16.40
C TYR A 39 6.55 12.19 -15.61
N THR A 40 5.89 13.32 -15.83
CA THR A 40 6.16 14.58 -15.13
C THR A 40 5.94 14.45 -13.62
N ASP A 41 4.97 13.67 -13.20
CA ASP A 41 4.63 13.51 -11.79
C ASP A 41 5.63 12.56 -11.12
N CYS A 42 6.11 11.54 -11.84
CA CYS A 42 7.25 10.73 -11.39
C CYS A 42 8.49 11.61 -11.15
N ILE A 43 8.86 12.47 -12.11
CA ILE A 43 10.02 13.36 -11.94
C ILE A 43 9.86 14.30 -10.74
N LYS A 44 8.68 14.89 -10.55
CA LYS A 44 8.40 15.73 -9.37
C LYS A 44 8.54 14.94 -8.07
N ALA A 45 8.00 13.72 -8.02
CA ALA A 45 8.11 12.86 -6.85
C ALA A 45 9.57 12.52 -6.54
N THR A 46 10.36 12.09 -7.54
CA THR A 46 11.79 11.80 -7.34
C THR A 46 12.56 13.01 -6.78
N ALA A 47 12.28 14.22 -7.27
CA ALA A 47 12.88 15.44 -6.75
C ALA A 47 12.48 15.74 -5.30
N GLN A 48 11.21 15.51 -4.94
CA GLN A 48 10.73 15.64 -3.55
C GLN A 48 11.37 14.62 -2.61
N HIS A 49 11.76 13.45 -3.12
CA HIS A 49 12.49 12.43 -2.39
C HIS A 49 14.01 12.65 -2.39
N GLY A 50 14.51 13.76 -2.94
CA GLY A 50 15.93 14.12 -2.92
C GLY A 50 16.77 13.40 -3.96
N GLU A 51 16.17 12.78 -4.97
CA GLU A 51 16.91 12.16 -6.06
C GLU A 51 17.57 13.22 -6.95
N SER A 52 18.80 12.96 -7.39
CA SER A 52 19.44 13.80 -8.40
C SER A 52 18.67 13.75 -9.71
N ARG A 53 18.71 14.81 -10.52
CA ARG A 53 17.97 14.87 -11.80
C ARG A 53 18.27 13.68 -12.72
N ALA A 54 19.53 13.27 -12.81
CA ALA A 54 19.93 12.13 -13.63
C ALA A 54 19.38 10.80 -13.10
N TYR A 55 19.44 10.62 -11.78
CA TYR A 55 18.90 9.42 -11.13
C TYR A 55 17.38 9.35 -11.21
N GLY A 56 16.68 10.46 -10.94
CA GLY A 56 15.22 10.54 -11.06
C GLY A 56 14.73 10.24 -12.47
N LYS A 57 15.44 10.72 -13.50
CA LYS A 57 15.15 10.34 -14.90
C LYS A 57 15.32 8.84 -15.11
N TRP A 58 16.47 8.28 -14.71
CA TRP A 58 16.72 6.84 -14.83
C TRP A 58 15.67 6.01 -14.08
N HIS A 59 15.30 6.42 -12.87
CA HIS A 59 14.29 5.78 -12.03
C HIS A 59 12.94 5.78 -12.75
N CYS A 60 12.47 6.94 -13.22
CA CYS A 60 11.23 7.02 -13.98
C CYS A 60 11.26 6.20 -15.27
N ASP A 61 12.41 6.12 -15.96
CA ASP A 61 12.57 5.26 -17.14
C ASP A 61 12.44 3.76 -16.79
N GLN A 62 12.88 3.33 -15.60
CA GLN A 62 12.63 1.95 -15.13
C GLN A 62 11.15 1.69 -14.84
N LEU A 63 10.44 2.68 -14.30
CA LEU A 63 9.01 2.57 -14.03
C LEU A 63 8.17 2.56 -15.31
N VAL A 64 8.62 3.26 -16.37
CA VAL A 64 8.02 3.16 -17.70
C VAL A 64 8.12 1.73 -18.25
N LYS A 65 9.30 1.10 -18.17
CA LYS A 65 9.48 -0.29 -18.63
C LYS A 65 8.58 -1.29 -17.91
N LYS A 66 8.22 -1.00 -16.67
CA LYS A 66 7.34 -1.83 -15.84
C LYS A 66 5.85 -1.48 -15.97
N GLY A 67 5.49 -0.48 -16.77
CA GLY A 67 4.11 -0.04 -16.97
C GLY A 67 3.53 0.83 -15.85
N TRP A 68 4.33 1.27 -14.88
CA TRP A 68 3.87 2.11 -13.77
C TRP A 68 3.78 3.59 -14.13
N VAL A 69 4.56 4.03 -15.12
CA VAL A 69 4.65 5.43 -15.56
C VAL A 69 4.45 5.49 -17.07
N LYS A 70 3.71 6.47 -17.56
CA LYS A 70 3.52 6.72 -18.99
C LYS A 70 4.85 7.14 -19.62
N PRO A 71 5.18 6.72 -20.85
CA PRO A 71 6.37 7.21 -21.54
C PRO A 71 6.29 8.74 -21.68
N PRO A 72 7.44 9.45 -21.62
CA PRO A 72 7.47 10.88 -21.84
C PRO A 72 7.01 11.20 -23.27
N SER A 73 6.17 12.22 -23.42
CA SER A 73 5.82 12.77 -24.74
C SER A 73 7.08 13.37 -25.38
N ARG A 74 7.32 13.07 -26.67
CA ARG A 74 8.42 13.66 -27.44
C ARG A 74 8.18 15.13 -27.71
#